data_AF-E3I761-F1
#
_entry.id   AF-E3I761-F1
#
_cell.length_a   1.000
_cell.length_b   1.000
_cell.length_c   1.000
_cell.angle_alpha   90.00
_cell.angle_beta   90.00
_cell.angle_gamma   90.00
#
_symmetry.space_group_name_H-M   'P 1'
#
loop_
_entity.id
_entity.type
_entity.pdbx_description
1 polymer ?
#
loop_
_entity_poly.entity_id
_entity_poly.type
_entity_poly.pdbx_seq_one_letter_code
_entity_poly.pdbx_strand_id
1 'polypeptide(L)'
;MSVKERDSDHFVDVLVILGIAASLVLILGSVLLNFRMAYRSADTEFDAWLYGVVAGAADCIKAMMPFAIAWGIRKRDRLAVIGAVAVFGIFTLYSFSSAVGFAAQHRIAKAAERQGGAEKYQDLKDRYTRAKSARDALGTPRAPSVIEQERADILATPVYGRRTIGDLSGECTLNRLEAREPCERWRRLGVEFATAKEAGRLDGELTDVRQKLDTVPAASTTEDPQAAAISKLGGWFDRTFRSDDVQLGLALLLALLVEAGSGLGLYLVTTPWRDAALPAPKEPAMPSNLPVVPVKRLGEVDAFMLARLHPATDGVLTAPMLYQAYLGWCREGVLAPFTLPAFIMAFQAIADELGIERGSVGTDAAWRNVSFTPVPALPERAL
;
A
#
# COMPACT_ATOMS: atom_id res chain seq x y z
N MET A 1 -15.32 31.88 22.66
CA MET A 1 -14.83 31.26 21.42
C MET A 1 -14.88 32.29 20.31
N SER A 2 -13.72 32.62 19.76
CA SER A 2 -13.58 33.50 18.60
C SER A 2 -14.13 32.80 17.35
N VAL A 3 -14.66 33.53 16.37
CA VAL A 3 -15.12 32.97 15.08
C VAL A 3 -14.03 32.12 14.41
N LYS A 4 -12.76 32.48 14.63
CA LYS A 4 -11.59 31.75 14.13
C LYS A 4 -11.38 30.37 14.77
N GLU A 5 -11.81 30.16 16.02
CA GLU A 5 -11.80 28.83 16.65
C GLU A 5 -12.88 27.93 16.05
N ARG A 6 -14.07 28.48 15.77
CA ARG A 6 -15.20 27.71 15.24
C ARG A 6 -14.98 27.21 13.80
N ASP A 7 -14.34 28.02 12.95
CA ASP A 7 -14.01 27.60 11.57
C ASP A 7 -12.90 26.55 11.53
N SER A 8 -11.98 26.56 12.51
CA SER A 8 -10.91 25.55 12.62
C SER A 8 -11.49 24.18 12.98
N ASP A 9 -12.49 24.12 13.85
CA ASP A 9 -13.13 22.86 14.28
C ASP A 9 -13.87 22.19 13.10
N HIS A 10 -14.61 22.96 12.29
CA HIS A 10 -15.32 22.42 11.13
C HIS A 10 -14.38 21.85 10.05
N PHE A 11 -13.23 22.48 9.82
CA PHE A 11 -12.26 21.96 8.86
C PHE A 11 -11.66 20.62 9.30
N VAL A 12 -11.32 20.50 10.60
CA VAL A 12 -10.81 19.24 11.17
C VAL A 12 -11.86 18.15 11.09
N ASP A 13 -13.12 18.44 11.43
CA ASP A 13 -14.22 17.48 11.36
C ASP A 13 -14.41 16.93 9.94
N VAL A 14 -14.40 17.80 8.93
CA VAL A 14 -14.50 17.38 7.52
C VAL A 14 -13.35 16.46 7.12
N LEU A 15 -12.11 16.78 7.52
CA LEU A 15 -10.94 15.96 7.22
C LEU A 15 -11.03 14.58 7.91
N VAL A 16 -11.47 14.53 9.16
CA VAL A 16 -11.66 13.27 9.90
C VAL A 16 -12.75 12.41 9.24
N ILE A 17 -13.89 13.00 8.85
CA ILE A 17 -14.98 12.28 8.17
C ILE A 17 -14.50 11.69 6.83
N LEU A 18 -13.77 12.47 6.02
CA LEU A 18 -13.20 11.99 4.76
C LEU A 18 -12.18 10.87 5.01
N GLY A 19 -11.35 11.00 6.04
CA GLY A 19 -10.38 9.98 6.45
C GLY A 19 -11.06 8.68 6.90
N ILE A 20 -12.16 8.77 7.65
CA ILE A 20 -12.98 7.62 8.05
C ILE A 20 -13.55 6.94 6.80
N ALA A 21 -14.14 7.70 5.88
CA ALA A 21 -14.68 7.16 4.64
C ALA A 21 -13.60 6.41 3.82
N ALA A 22 -12.42 7.00 3.64
CA ALA A 22 -11.30 6.36 2.97
C ALA A 22 -10.83 5.09 3.70
N SER A 23 -10.77 5.12 5.03
CA SER A 23 -10.40 3.94 5.84
C SER A 23 -11.42 2.81 5.71
N LEU A 24 -12.71 3.12 5.70
CA LEU A 24 -13.78 2.13 5.49
C LEU A 24 -13.70 1.48 4.11
N VAL A 25 -13.32 2.22 3.07
CA VAL A 25 -13.08 1.65 1.73
C VAL A 25 -11.91 0.68 1.75
N LEU A 26 -10.81 1.01 2.43
CA LEU A 26 -9.66 0.12 2.57
C LEU A 26 -9.98 -1.13 3.40
N ILE A 27 -10.76 -0.99 4.47
CA ILE A 27 -11.28 -2.12 5.25
C ILE A 27 -12.15 -3.01 4.37
N LEU A 28 -13.09 -2.45 3.61
CA LEU A 28 -13.93 -3.22 2.71
C LEU A 28 -13.11 -3.97 1.66
N GLY A 29 -12.11 -3.31 1.06
CA GLY A 29 -11.19 -3.95 0.11
C GLY A 29 -10.46 -5.13 0.74
N SER A 30 -9.93 -4.94 1.96
CA SER A 30 -9.23 -5.97 2.73
C SER A 30 -10.13 -7.16 3.09
N VAL A 31 -11.38 -6.90 3.54
CA VAL A 31 -12.41 -7.92 3.77
C VAL A 31 -12.68 -8.74 2.52
N LEU A 32 -12.85 -8.09 1.37
CA LEU A 32 -13.13 -8.77 0.10
C LEU A 32 -11.97 -9.63 -0.38
N LEU A 33 -10.73 -9.18 -0.20
CA LEU A 33 -9.53 -9.94 -0.54
C LEU A 33 -9.40 -11.19 0.32
N ASN A 34 -9.58 -11.06 1.64
CA ASN A 34 -9.51 -12.17 2.57
C ASN A 34 -10.66 -13.17 2.36
N PHE A 35 -11.88 -12.65 2.18
CA PHE A 35 -13.05 -13.46 1.86
C PHE A 35 -12.77 -14.31 0.61
N ARG A 36 -12.32 -13.69 -0.48
CA ARG A 36 -12.07 -14.38 -1.75
C ARG A 36 -10.98 -15.45 -1.62
N MET A 37 -9.89 -15.16 -0.90
CA MET A 37 -8.80 -16.10 -0.72
C MET A 37 -9.26 -17.31 0.08
N ALA A 38 -9.94 -17.09 1.20
CA ALA A 38 -10.45 -18.14 2.06
C ALA A 38 -11.55 -18.97 1.37
N TYR A 39 -12.45 -18.31 0.63
CA TYR A 39 -13.48 -18.97 -0.18
C TYR A 39 -12.90 -19.94 -1.20
N ARG A 40 -11.77 -19.57 -1.84
CA ARG A 40 -11.10 -20.41 -2.85
C ARG A 40 -10.33 -21.60 -2.27
N SER A 41 -10.03 -21.60 -0.97
CA SER A 41 -9.29 -22.68 -0.32
C SER A 41 -10.15 -23.84 0.17
N ALA A 42 -11.47 -23.74 0.03
CA ALA A 42 -12.40 -24.76 0.51
C ALA A 42 -12.75 -25.80 -0.58
N ASP A 43 -12.94 -27.04 -0.15
CA ASP A 43 -13.32 -28.16 -1.03
C ASP A 43 -14.82 -28.22 -1.29
N THR A 44 -15.64 -27.74 -0.35
CA THR A 44 -17.11 -27.71 -0.46
C THR A 44 -17.62 -26.28 -0.54
N GLU A 45 -18.79 -26.09 -1.16
CA GLU A 45 -19.44 -24.78 -1.24
C GLU A 45 -19.77 -24.19 0.13
N PHE A 46 -20.19 -25.05 1.07
CA PHE A 46 -20.49 -24.64 2.43
C PHE A 46 -19.23 -24.15 3.16
N ASP A 47 -18.13 -24.90 3.07
CA ASP A 47 -16.84 -24.51 3.66
C ASP A 47 -16.29 -23.23 3.03
N ALA A 48 -16.54 -23.02 1.74
CA ALA A 48 -16.11 -21.80 1.03
C ALA A 48 -16.75 -20.54 1.63
N TRP A 49 -18.07 -20.58 1.83
CA TRP A 49 -18.79 -19.50 2.51
C TRP A 49 -18.33 -19.33 3.95
N LEU A 50 -18.17 -20.43 4.69
CA LEU A 50 -17.74 -20.40 6.09
C LEU A 50 -16.35 -19.74 6.22
N TYR A 51 -15.36 -20.22 5.46
CA TYR A 51 -14.01 -19.68 5.48
C TYR A 51 -13.97 -18.23 5.02
N GLY A 52 -14.73 -17.89 3.96
CA GLY A 52 -14.85 -16.52 3.47
C GLY A 52 -15.37 -15.56 4.55
N VAL A 53 -16.48 -15.90 5.20
CA VAL A 53 -17.10 -15.06 6.24
C VAL A 53 -16.18 -14.94 7.46
N VAL A 54 -15.57 -16.03 7.90
CA VAL A 54 -14.64 -16.01 9.05
C VAL A 54 -13.42 -15.13 8.76
N ALA A 55 -12.83 -15.26 7.58
CA ALA A 55 -11.68 -14.44 7.17
C ALA A 55 -12.06 -12.95 7.04
N GLY A 56 -13.23 -12.65 6.49
CA GLY A 56 -13.74 -11.28 6.43
C GLY A 56 -14.00 -10.69 7.82
N ALA A 57 -14.59 -11.46 8.74
CA ALA A 57 -14.83 -11.02 10.12
C ALA A 57 -13.53 -10.78 10.90
N ALA A 58 -12.52 -11.63 10.71
CA ALA A 58 -11.19 -11.45 11.29
C ALA A 58 -10.59 -10.09 10.89
N ASP A 59 -10.87 -9.63 9.68
CA ASP A 59 -10.37 -8.36 9.17
C ASP A 59 -11.04 -7.14 9.81
N CYS A 60 -12.35 -7.22 10.09
CA CYS A 60 -13.05 -6.22 10.91
C CYS A 60 -12.46 -6.15 12.33
N ILE A 61 -12.15 -7.32 12.91
CA ILE A 61 -11.51 -7.40 14.23
C ILE A 61 -10.12 -6.76 14.20
N LYS A 62 -9.31 -7.04 13.15
CA LYS A 62 -7.99 -6.42 12.92
C LYS A 62 -8.08 -4.89 12.95
N ALA A 63 -9.04 -4.30 12.23
CA ALA A 63 -9.24 -2.85 12.18
C ALA A 63 -9.60 -2.22 13.54
N MET A 64 -10.20 -3.00 14.45
CA MET A 64 -10.53 -2.55 15.81
C MET A 64 -9.37 -2.69 16.80
N MET A 65 -8.36 -3.52 16.51
CA MET A 65 -7.28 -3.82 17.47
C MET A 65 -6.48 -2.60 17.93
N PRO A 66 -6.12 -1.60 17.10
CA PRO A 66 -5.39 -0.43 17.59
C PRO A 66 -6.14 0.33 18.69
N PHE A 67 -7.47 0.36 18.63
CA PHE A 67 -8.30 0.94 19.69
C PHE A 67 -8.24 0.12 20.98
N ALA A 68 -8.32 -1.21 20.88
CA ALA A 68 -8.19 -2.11 22.02
C ALA A 68 -6.80 -2.02 22.68
N ILE A 69 -5.74 -1.92 21.86
CA ILE A 69 -4.36 -1.72 22.32
C ILE A 69 -4.24 -0.39 23.08
N ALA A 70 -4.68 0.72 22.48
CA ALA A 70 -4.63 2.04 23.11
C ALA A 70 -5.41 2.08 24.43
N TRP A 71 -6.60 1.45 24.46
CA TRP A 71 -7.42 1.33 25.65
C TRP A 71 -6.75 0.48 26.75
N GLY A 72 -6.16 -0.66 26.38
CA GLY A 72 -5.43 -1.53 27.30
C GLY A 72 -4.21 -0.85 27.92
N ILE A 73 -3.46 -0.07 27.13
CA ILE A 73 -2.33 0.74 27.60
C ILE A 73 -2.81 1.75 28.65
N ARG A 74 -3.91 2.46 28.40
CA ARG A 74 -4.48 3.43 29.35
C ARG A 74 -4.88 2.78 30.67
N LYS A 75 -5.44 1.56 30.62
CA LYS A 75 -5.82 0.78 31.81
C LYS A 75 -4.67 0.04 32.48
N ARG A 76 -3.46 0.08 31.89
CA ARG A 76 -2.28 -0.69 32.32
C ARG A 76 -2.53 -2.22 32.35
N ASP A 77 -3.46 -2.70 31.53
CA ASP A 77 -3.75 -4.13 31.41
C ASP A 77 -2.79 -4.76 30.38
N ARG A 78 -1.67 -5.29 30.89
CA ARG A 78 -0.61 -5.85 30.05
C ARG A 78 -1.05 -7.10 29.29
N LEU A 79 -1.91 -7.93 29.87
CA LEU A 79 -2.38 -9.16 29.23
C LEU A 79 -3.28 -8.85 28.04
N ALA A 80 -4.22 -7.91 28.21
CA ALA A 80 -5.08 -7.47 27.12
C ALA A 80 -4.28 -6.84 25.97
N VAL A 81 -3.26 -6.02 26.29
CA VAL A 81 -2.39 -5.40 25.27
C VAL A 81 -1.61 -6.46 24.49
N ILE A 82 -0.98 -7.41 25.17
CA ILE A 82 -0.21 -8.48 24.51
C ILE A 82 -1.12 -9.32 23.62
N GLY A 83 -2.31 -9.69 24.10
CA GLY A 83 -3.30 -10.44 23.32
C GLY A 83 -3.76 -9.68 22.09
N ALA A 84 -4.09 -8.39 22.22
CA ALA A 84 -4.52 -7.56 21.09
C ALA A 84 -3.41 -7.36 20.05
N VAL A 85 -2.16 -7.17 20.48
CA VAL A 85 -1.00 -7.09 19.56
C VAL A 85 -0.79 -8.42 18.83
N ALA A 86 -0.91 -9.55 19.52
CA ALA A 86 -0.77 -10.87 18.90
C ALA A 86 -1.87 -11.12 17.85
N VAL A 87 -3.13 -10.86 18.20
CA VAL A 87 -4.27 -11.00 17.28
C VAL A 87 -4.13 -10.07 16.08
N PHE A 88 -3.76 -8.81 16.30
CA PHE A 88 -3.50 -7.85 15.23
C PHE A 88 -2.40 -8.35 14.29
N GLY A 89 -1.28 -8.84 14.83
CA GLY A 89 -0.17 -9.36 14.05
C GLY A 89 -0.57 -10.58 13.20
N ILE A 90 -1.29 -11.54 13.79
CA ILE A 90 -1.74 -12.75 13.09
C ILE A 90 -2.69 -12.40 11.94
N PHE A 91 -3.70 -11.57 12.21
CA PHE A 91 -4.68 -11.18 11.18
C PHE A 91 -4.05 -10.31 10.10
N THR A 92 -3.15 -9.40 10.45
CA THR A 92 -2.40 -8.60 9.48
C THR A 92 -1.52 -9.48 8.59
N LEU A 93 -0.83 -10.48 9.15
CA LEU A 93 0.02 -11.38 8.36
C LEU A 93 -0.81 -12.25 7.40
N TYR A 94 -1.93 -12.80 7.88
CA TYR A 94 -2.86 -13.54 7.04
C TYR A 94 -3.41 -12.67 5.91
N SER A 95 -3.88 -11.47 6.25
CA SER A 95 -4.45 -10.52 5.30
C SER A 95 -3.42 -10.05 4.26
N PHE A 96 -2.19 -9.77 4.71
CA PHE A 96 -1.06 -9.45 3.84
C PHE A 96 -0.80 -10.56 2.81
N SER A 97 -0.78 -11.83 3.25
CA SER A 97 -0.57 -12.96 2.35
C SER A 97 -1.68 -13.10 1.30
N SER A 98 -2.93 -12.82 1.69
CA SER A 98 -4.08 -12.81 0.78
C SER A 98 -3.98 -11.69 -0.25
N ALA A 99 -3.57 -10.49 0.15
CA ALA A 99 -3.36 -9.35 -0.74
C ALA A 99 -2.21 -9.60 -1.74
N VAL A 100 -1.08 -10.16 -1.28
CA VAL A 100 0.03 -10.57 -2.14
C VAL A 100 -0.41 -11.63 -3.13
N GLY A 101 -1.13 -12.66 -2.66
CA GLY A 101 -1.66 -13.73 -3.50
C GLY A 101 -2.60 -13.22 -4.60
N PHE A 102 -3.51 -12.30 -4.25
CA PHE A 102 -4.40 -11.66 -5.22
C PHE A 102 -3.63 -10.85 -6.27
N ALA A 103 -2.69 -10.01 -5.83
CA ALA A 103 -1.88 -9.19 -6.73
C ALA A 103 -1.03 -10.05 -7.68
N ALA A 104 -0.45 -11.14 -7.18
CA ALA A 104 0.30 -12.10 -7.99
C ALA A 104 -0.59 -12.81 -9.02
N GLN A 105 -1.75 -13.33 -8.60
CA GLN A 105 -2.69 -14.03 -9.49
C GLN A 105 -3.20 -13.13 -10.62
N HIS A 106 -3.53 -11.87 -10.33
CA HIS A 106 -4.03 -10.95 -11.34
C HIS A 106 -2.96 -10.59 -12.38
N ARG A 107 -1.69 -10.49 -11.95
CA ARG A 107 -0.56 -10.29 -12.85
C ARG A 107 -0.31 -11.51 -13.73
N ILE A 108 -0.34 -12.72 -13.16
CA ILE A 108 -0.21 -13.99 -13.91
C ILE A 108 -1.34 -14.13 -14.93
N ALA A 109 -2.59 -13.86 -14.56
CA ALA A 109 -3.72 -13.93 -15.47
C ALA A 109 -3.57 -12.96 -16.65
N LYS A 110 -3.16 -11.71 -16.38
CA LYS A 110 -2.88 -10.71 -17.43
C LYS A 110 -1.68 -11.07 -18.30
N ALA A 111 -0.67 -11.77 -17.76
CA ALA A 111 0.46 -12.26 -18.53
C ALA A 111 0.03 -13.41 -19.46
N ALA A 112 -0.77 -14.36 -18.95
CA ALA A 112 -1.33 -15.46 -19.73
C ALA A 112 -2.24 -14.99 -20.86
N GLU A 113 -3.08 -13.97 -20.61
CA GLU A 113 -3.94 -13.36 -21.64
C GLU A 113 -3.10 -12.74 -22.78
N ARG A 114 -2.02 -12.03 -22.43
CA ARG A 114 -1.08 -11.46 -23.42
C ARG A 114 -0.37 -12.54 -24.21
N GLN A 115 0.08 -13.60 -23.55
CA GLN A 115 0.73 -14.74 -24.21
C GLN A 115 -0.24 -15.45 -25.16
N GLY A 116 -1.46 -15.76 -24.72
CA GLY A 116 -2.48 -16.38 -25.57
C GLY A 116 -2.87 -15.50 -26.76
N GLY A 117 -2.91 -14.18 -26.59
CA GLY A 117 -3.11 -13.23 -27.68
C GLY A 117 -1.97 -13.25 -28.71
N ALA A 118 -0.72 -13.28 -28.25
CA ALA A 118 0.45 -13.38 -29.11
C ALA A 118 0.51 -14.71 -29.86
N GLU A 119 0.26 -15.83 -29.18
CA GLU A 119 0.19 -17.17 -29.79
C GLU A 119 -0.92 -17.24 -30.85
N LYS A 120 -2.10 -16.71 -30.55
CA LYS A 120 -3.22 -16.65 -31.51
C LYS A 120 -2.88 -15.80 -32.73
N TYR A 121 -2.19 -14.68 -32.54
CA TYR A 121 -1.73 -13.84 -33.64
C TYR A 121 -0.70 -14.58 -34.52
N GLN A 122 0.27 -15.28 -33.91
CA GLN A 122 1.26 -16.07 -34.64
C GLN A 122 0.62 -17.23 -35.40
N ASP A 123 -0.30 -17.98 -34.78
CA ASP A 123 -1.02 -19.08 -35.48
C ASP A 123 -1.82 -18.56 -36.69
N LEU A 124 -2.53 -17.43 -36.54
CA LEU A 124 -3.23 -16.80 -37.66
C LEU A 124 -2.27 -16.33 -38.76
N LYS A 125 -1.11 -15.77 -38.38
CA LYS A 125 -0.08 -15.34 -39.34
C LYS A 125 0.54 -16.53 -40.08
N ASP A 126 0.78 -17.63 -39.39
CA ASP A 126 1.33 -18.85 -39.97
C ASP A 126 0.31 -19.49 -40.92
N ARG A 127 -0.97 -19.55 -40.53
CA ARG A 127 -2.08 -19.99 -41.40
C ARG A 127 -2.18 -19.12 -42.65
N TYR A 128 -2.15 -17.80 -42.49
CA TYR A 128 -2.17 -16.86 -43.62
C TYR A 128 -0.99 -17.13 -44.57
N THR A 129 0.21 -17.32 -44.02
CA THR A 129 1.43 -17.56 -44.81
C THR A 129 1.36 -18.88 -45.57
N ARG A 130 0.86 -19.96 -44.93
CA ARG A 130 0.66 -21.28 -45.56
C ARG A 130 -0.42 -21.25 -46.64
N ALA A 131 -1.56 -20.61 -46.37
CA ALA A 131 -2.64 -20.46 -47.35
C ALA A 131 -2.19 -19.62 -48.55
N LYS A 132 -1.40 -18.57 -48.29
CA LYS A 132 -0.85 -17.70 -49.34
C LYS A 132 0.15 -18.45 -50.21
N SER A 133 1.09 -19.19 -49.62
CA SER A 133 2.06 -19.96 -50.40
C SER A 133 1.39 -21.05 -51.24
N ALA A 134 0.37 -21.72 -50.70
CA ALA A 134 -0.44 -22.68 -51.46
C ALA A 134 -1.19 -21.99 -52.63
N ARG A 135 -1.74 -20.79 -52.40
CA ARG A 135 -2.46 -20.02 -53.43
C ARG A 135 -1.53 -19.55 -54.54
N ASP A 136 -0.35 -19.07 -54.18
CA ASP A 136 0.67 -18.58 -55.12
C ASP A 136 1.19 -19.73 -56.00
N ALA A 137 1.30 -20.96 -55.44
CA ALA A 137 1.72 -22.15 -56.18
C ALA A 137 0.73 -22.58 -57.28
N LEU A 138 -0.55 -22.20 -57.20
CA LEU A 138 -1.57 -22.51 -58.22
C LEU A 138 -1.58 -21.53 -59.39
N GLY A 139 -0.82 -20.43 -59.34
CA GLY A 139 -0.78 -19.40 -60.38
C GLY A 139 -2.11 -18.63 -60.52
N THR A 140 -2.40 -18.11 -61.73
CA THR A 140 -3.62 -17.35 -62.01
C THR A 140 -4.58 -18.18 -62.88
N PRO A 141 -5.43 -19.03 -62.28
CA PRO A 141 -6.36 -19.84 -63.04
C PRO A 141 -7.46 -18.98 -63.68
N ARG A 142 -8.02 -19.44 -64.80
CA ARG A 142 -9.21 -18.84 -65.41
C ARG A 142 -10.43 -19.02 -64.50
N ALA A 143 -11.45 -18.18 -64.67
CA ALA A 143 -12.66 -18.25 -63.87
C ALA A 143 -13.34 -19.63 -64.02
N PRO A 144 -13.78 -20.28 -62.92
CA PRO A 144 -14.42 -21.60 -62.97
C PRO A 144 -15.61 -21.67 -63.93
N SER A 145 -16.42 -20.61 -64.00
CA SER A 145 -17.58 -20.52 -64.89
C SER A 145 -17.21 -20.57 -66.38
N VAL A 146 -16.08 -19.98 -66.77
CA VAL A 146 -15.59 -20.01 -68.15
C VAL A 146 -15.13 -21.42 -68.52
N ILE A 147 -14.41 -22.09 -67.62
CA ILE A 147 -13.93 -23.45 -67.85
C ILE A 147 -15.11 -24.44 -67.90
N GLU A 148 -16.12 -24.26 -67.04
CA GLU A 148 -17.33 -25.08 -67.03
C GLU A 148 -18.14 -24.93 -68.31
N GLN A 149 -18.30 -23.70 -68.80
CA GLN A 149 -18.94 -23.42 -70.08
C GLN A 149 -18.19 -24.08 -71.25
N GLU A 150 -16.86 -23.94 -71.30
CA GLU A 150 -16.03 -24.56 -72.34
C GLU A 150 -16.13 -26.10 -72.32
N ARG A 151 -16.23 -26.70 -71.13
CA ARG A 151 -16.48 -28.16 -70.98
C ARG A 151 -17.85 -28.56 -71.51
N ALA A 152 -18.88 -27.75 -71.28
CA ALA A 152 -20.22 -28.00 -71.82
C ALA A 152 -20.24 -27.90 -73.36
N ASP A 153 -19.53 -26.91 -73.91
CA ASP A 153 -19.42 -26.70 -75.36
C ASP A 153 -18.74 -27.87 -76.08
N ILE A 154 -17.71 -28.48 -75.46
CA ILE A 154 -17.07 -29.69 -75.99
C ILE A 154 -18.07 -30.86 -76.07
N LEU A 155 -18.88 -31.05 -75.03
CA LEU A 155 -19.88 -32.13 -75.04
C LEU A 155 -21.00 -31.87 -76.05
N ALA A 156 -21.37 -30.61 -76.27
CA ALA A 156 -22.39 -30.19 -77.23
C ALA A 156 -21.92 -30.21 -78.70
N THR A 157 -20.65 -30.52 -78.97
CA THR A 157 -20.11 -30.57 -80.33
C THR A 157 -20.85 -31.63 -81.18
N PRO A 158 -21.41 -31.27 -82.35
CA PRO A 158 -22.19 -32.19 -83.16
C PRO A 158 -21.31 -33.24 -83.85
N VAL A 159 -21.82 -34.47 -83.90
CA VAL A 159 -21.25 -35.63 -84.61
C VAL A 159 -22.30 -36.16 -85.60
N TYR A 160 -21.87 -36.94 -86.59
CA TYR A 160 -22.74 -37.48 -87.63
C TYR A 160 -24.05 -38.08 -87.09
N GLY A 161 -25.19 -37.66 -87.66
CA GLY A 161 -26.50 -38.23 -87.34
C GLY A 161 -27.21 -37.65 -86.12
N ARG A 162 -27.29 -36.32 -85.98
CA ARG A 162 -27.98 -35.59 -84.88
C ARG A 162 -27.52 -35.96 -83.46
N ARG A 163 -26.34 -36.58 -83.30
CA ARG A 163 -25.77 -36.93 -81.99
C ARG A 163 -24.69 -35.93 -81.61
N THR A 164 -24.47 -35.74 -80.33
CA THR A 164 -23.35 -34.95 -79.81
C THR A 164 -22.20 -35.84 -79.32
N ILE A 165 -21.04 -35.25 -79.05
CA ILE A 165 -19.93 -35.95 -78.39
C ILE A 165 -20.37 -36.48 -77.02
N GLY A 166 -21.16 -35.72 -76.26
CA GLY A 166 -21.73 -36.15 -74.98
C GLY A 166 -22.56 -37.42 -75.10
N ASP A 167 -23.46 -37.49 -76.08
CA ASP A 167 -24.31 -38.67 -76.32
C ASP A 167 -23.51 -39.89 -76.76
N LEU A 168 -22.51 -39.69 -77.62
CA LEU A 168 -21.71 -40.79 -78.18
C LEU A 168 -20.77 -41.42 -77.14
N SER A 169 -20.18 -40.57 -76.29
CA SER A 169 -19.16 -40.95 -75.31
C SER A 169 -19.72 -41.22 -73.91
N GLY A 170 -21.01 -40.96 -73.68
CA GLY A 170 -21.61 -41.00 -72.34
C GLY A 170 -20.90 -40.03 -71.40
N GLU A 171 -20.82 -38.75 -71.77
CA GLU A 171 -20.08 -37.72 -71.03
C GLU A 171 -18.60 -38.10 -70.79
N CYS A 172 -17.94 -38.61 -71.82
CA CYS A 172 -16.53 -39.01 -71.79
C CYS A 172 -16.18 -40.15 -70.80
N THR A 173 -17.18 -40.95 -70.41
CA THR A 173 -16.99 -42.20 -69.64
C THR A 173 -16.66 -43.40 -70.51
N LEU A 174 -17.15 -43.42 -71.76
CA LEU A 174 -16.91 -44.49 -72.73
C LEU A 174 -15.78 -44.11 -73.70
N ASN A 175 -14.86 -45.05 -73.97
CA ASN A 175 -13.78 -44.86 -74.93
C ASN A 175 -14.26 -45.14 -76.36
N ARG A 176 -14.64 -44.09 -77.09
CA ARG A 176 -15.02 -44.13 -78.51
C ARG A 176 -13.97 -43.42 -79.36
N LEU A 177 -13.60 -44.00 -80.50
CA LEU A 177 -12.54 -43.47 -81.37
C LEU A 177 -12.78 -42.02 -81.79
N GLU A 178 -14.02 -41.70 -82.18
CA GLU A 178 -14.45 -40.39 -82.68
C GLU A 178 -14.54 -39.31 -81.57
N ALA A 179 -14.57 -39.71 -80.31
CA ALA A 179 -14.66 -38.81 -79.15
C ALA A 179 -13.35 -38.70 -78.36
N ARG A 180 -12.28 -39.40 -78.75
CA ARG A 180 -11.01 -39.43 -77.99
C ARG A 180 -10.41 -38.04 -77.76
N GLU A 181 -10.22 -37.27 -78.82
CA GLU A 181 -9.59 -35.94 -78.74
C GLU A 181 -10.49 -34.91 -78.01
N PRO A 182 -11.80 -34.78 -78.31
CA PRO A 182 -12.72 -33.96 -77.52
C PRO A 182 -12.72 -34.33 -76.03
N CYS A 183 -12.77 -35.63 -75.71
CA CYS A 183 -12.77 -36.07 -74.33
C CYS A 183 -11.42 -35.89 -73.61
N GLU A 184 -10.29 -35.94 -74.33
CA GLU A 184 -8.99 -35.59 -73.76
C GLU A 184 -8.95 -34.11 -73.36
N ARG A 185 -9.42 -33.22 -74.25
CA ARG A 185 -9.54 -31.78 -73.94
C ARG A 185 -10.48 -31.53 -72.76
N TRP A 186 -11.63 -32.19 -72.73
CA TRP A 186 -12.58 -32.09 -71.61
C TRP A 186 -11.96 -32.51 -70.27
N ARG A 187 -11.13 -33.57 -70.25
CA ARG A 187 -10.42 -34.01 -69.03
C ARG A 187 -9.34 -33.02 -68.60
N ARG A 188 -8.59 -32.45 -69.54
CA ARG A 188 -7.61 -31.38 -69.24
C ARG A 188 -8.29 -30.17 -68.61
N LEU A 189 -9.41 -29.73 -69.16
CA LEU A 189 -10.24 -28.66 -68.56
C LEU A 189 -10.81 -29.07 -67.20
N GLY A 190 -11.08 -30.36 -66.97
CA GLY A 190 -11.48 -30.87 -65.66
C GLY A 190 -10.42 -30.67 -64.58
N VAL A 191 -9.14 -30.89 -64.91
CA VAL A 191 -8.01 -30.60 -64.01
C VAL A 191 -7.90 -29.10 -63.76
N GLU A 192 -7.98 -28.29 -64.82
CA GLU A 192 -7.93 -26.82 -64.70
C GLU A 192 -9.09 -26.28 -63.84
N PHE A 193 -10.30 -26.82 -64.01
CA PHE A 193 -11.46 -26.46 -63.20
C PHE A 193 -11.25 -26.80 -61.72
N ALA A 194 -10.68 -27.96 -61.42
CA ALA A 194 -10.36 -28.35 -60.04
C ALA A 194 -9.32 -27.39 -59.42
N THR A 195 -8.27 -27.03 -60.17
CA THR A 195 -7.29 -26.01 -59.77
C THR A 195 -7.93 -24.64 -59.53
N ALA A 196 -8.82 -24.20 -60.42
CA ALA A 196 -9.54 -22.92 -60.30
C ALA A 196 -10.46 -22.89 -59.06
N LYS A 197 -11.13 -24.00 -58.77
CA LYS A 197 -11.99 -24.14 -57.59
C LYS A 197 -11.19 -24.12 -56.30
N GLU A 198 -10.04 -24.79 -56.26
CA GLU A 198 -9.15 -24.78 -55.10
C GLU A 198 -8.54 -23.40 -54.84
N ALA A 199 -8.16 -22.69 -55.91
CA ALA A 199 -7.72 -21.30 -55.80
C ALA A 199 -8.80 -20.40 -55.18
N GLY A 200 -10.07 -20.52 -55.61
CA GLY A 200 -11.19 -19.79 -55.01
C GLY A 200 -11.43 -20.13 -53.53
N ARG A 201 -11.24 -21.40 -53.14
CA ARG A 201 -11.31 -21.83 -51.73
C ARG A 201 -10.23 -21.14 -50.88
N LEU A 202 -8.99 -21.12 -51.38
CA LEU A 202 -7.86 -20.48 -50.71
C LEU A 202 -8.01 -18.96 -50.63
N ASP A 203 -8.56 -18.32 -51.67
CA ASP A 203 -8.85 -16.87 -51.65
C ASP A 203 -9.90 -16.51 -50.57
N GLY A 204 -10.91 -17.36 -50.39
CA GLY A 204 -11.87 -17.25 -49.29
C GLY A 204 -11.22 -17.40 -47.91
N GLU A 205 -10.35 -18.40 -47.75
CA GLU A 205 -9.59 -18.63 -46.51
C GLU A 205 -8.64 -17.46 -46.20
N LEU A 206 -7.94 -16.93 -47.20
CA LEU A 206 -7.07 -15.76 -47.06
C LEU A 206 -7.84 -14.53 -46.58
N THR A 207 -9.03 -14.30 -47.13
CA THR A 207 -9.90 -13.17 -46.73
C THR A 207 -10.38 -13.33 -45.29
N ASP A 208 -10.85 -14.52 -44.91
CA ASP A 208 -11.30 -14.82 -43.54
C ASP A 208 -10.16 -14.70 -42.52
N VAL A 209 -9.00 -15.30 -42.79
CA VAL A 209 -7.82 -15.21 -41.91
C VAL A 209 -7.32 -13.78 -41.84
N ARG A 210 -7.35 -13.02 -42.94
CA ARG A 210 -6.96 -11.61 -42.94
C ARG A 210 -7.88 -10.77 -42.06
N GLN A 211 -9.19 -10.96 -42.19
CA GLN A 211 -10.17 -10.28 -41.34
C GLN A 211 -9.94 -10.62 -39.86
N LYS A 212 -9.65 -11.89 -39.54
CA LYS A 212 -9.30 -12.31 -38.17
C LYS A 212 -8.00 -11.64 -37.68
N LEU A 213 -6.98 -11.54 -38.51
CA LEU A 213 -5.74 -10.83 -38.18
C LEU A 213 -5.97 -9.34 -37.90
N ASP A 214 -6.87 -8.69 -38.64
CA ASP A 214 -7.19 -7.27 -38.43
C ASP A 214 -7.98 -7.06 -37.11
N THR A 215 -8.68 -8.08 -36.60
CA THR A 215 -9.38 -8.02 -35.30
C THR A 215 -8.49 -8.34 -34.10
N VAL A 216 -7.37 -9.03 -34.29
CA VAL A 216 -6.45 -9.35 -33.20
C VAL A 216 -5.38 -8.26 -33.16
N PRO A 217 -5.28 -7.48 -32.07
CA PRO A 217 -4.21 -6.51 -31.93
C PRO A 217 -2.88 -7.21 -32.14
N ALA A 218 -2.01 -6.68 -33.00
CA ALA A 218 -0.65 -7.18 -33.12
C ALA A 218 -0.04 -7.16 -31.71
N ALA A 219 0.12 -8.33 -31.10
CA ALA A 219 0.53 -8.45 -29.71
C ALA A 219 2.01 -8.04 -29.62
N SER A 220 2.26 -6.74 -29.56
CA SER A 220 3.61 -6.19 -29.69
C SER A 220 4.38 -6.15 -28.38
N THR A 221 3.80 -6.54 -27.24
CA THR A 221 4.54 -6.61 -25.98
C THR A 221 3.98 -7.70 -25.06
N THR A 222 4.69 -8.83 -24.96
CA THR A 222 4.46 -9.84 -23.92
C THR A 222 4.79 -9.29 -22.52
N GLU A 223 5.64 -8.25 -22.45
CA GLU A 223 6.10 -7.65 -21.19
C GLU A 223 5.07 -6.68 -20.57
N ASP A 224 5.02 -6.64 -19.23
CA ASP A 224 4.23 -5.64 -18.48
C ASP A 224 4.89 -4.27 -18.62
N PRO A 225 4.23 -3.26 -19.23
CA PRO A 225 4.84 -1.96 -19.51
C PRO A 225 5.30 -1.22 -18.25
N GLN A 226 4.60 -1.39 -17.12
CA GLN A 226 5.00 -0.79 -15.85
C GLN A 226 6.24 -1.51 -15.29
N ALA A 227 6.25 -2.84 -15.31
CA ALA A 227 7.40 -3.62 -14.84
C ALA A 227 8.64 -3.39 -15.73
N ALA A 228 8.45 -3.27 -17.04
CA ALA A 228 9.51 -3.02 -18.02
C ALA A 228 10.10 -1.59 -17.89
N ALA A 229 9.29 -0.59 -17.58
CA ALA A 229 9.79 0.76 -17.33
C ALA A 229 10.64 0.81 -16.05
N ILE A 230 10.17 0.18 -14.97
CA ILE A 230 10.87 0.17 -13.68
C ILE A 230 12.13 -0.72 -13.74
N SER A 231 12.10 -1.86 -14.42
CA SER A 231 13.29 -2.71 -14.57
C SER A 231 14.39 -2.02 -15.38
N LYS A 232 14.03 -1.22 -16.41
CA LYS A 232 15.00 -0.41 -17.17
C LYS A 232 15.65 0.69 -16.32
N LEU A 233 14.91 1.27 -15.38
CA LEU A 233 15.46 2.24 -14.43
C LEU A 233 16.33 1.57 -13.35
N GLY A 234 15.91 0.41 -12.84
CA GLY A 234 16.66 -0.38 -11.84
C GLY A 234 17.94 -0.99 -12.40
N GLY A 235 17.92 -1.45 -13.66
CA GLY A 235 19.07 -2.00 -14.38
C GLY A 235 20.25 -1.03 -14.56
N TRP A 236 20.01 0.28 -14.35
CA TRP A 236 21.05 1.31 -14.34
C TRP A 236 21.90 1.28 -13.07
N PHE A 237 21.34 0.80 -11.95
CA PHE A 237 22.00 0.72 -10.65
C PHE A 237 22.46 -0.70 -10.31
N ASP A 238 21.73 -1.73 -10.76
CA ASP A 238 22.09 -3.13 -10.57
C ASP A 238 21.59 -3.99 -11.74
N ARG A 239 22.51 -4.69 -12.43
CA ARG A 239 22.23 -5.52 -13.61
C ARG A 239 21.42 -6.79 -13.29
N THR A 240 21.20 -7.11 -12.02
CA THR A 240 20.42 -8.30 -11.61
C THR A 240 18.92 -8.04 -11.49
N PHE A 241 18.45 -6.79 -11.60
CA PHE A 241 17.02 -6.44 -11.51
C PHE A 241 16.20 -7.02 -12.68
N ARG A 242 15.42 -8.07 -12.42
CA ARG A 242 14.51 -8.67 -13.41
C ARG A 242 13.11 -8.07 -13.30
N SER A 243 12.32 -8.23 -14.37
CA SER A 243 10.88 -7.86 -14.38
C SER A 243 10.09 -8.57 -13.28
N ASP A 244 10.49 -9.79 -12.94
CA ASP A 244 9.79 -10.65 -11.98
C ASP A 244 9.90 -10.07 -10.56
N ASP A 245 11.08 -9.54 -10.20
CA ASP A 245 11.34 -8.90 -8.91
C ASP A 245 10.54 -7.61 -8.75
N VAL A 246 10.42 -6.83 -9.83
CA VAL A 246 9.61 -5.60 -9.86
C VAL A 246 8.13 -5.93 -9.66
N GLN A 247 7.62 -6.98 -10.28
CA GLN A 247 6.23 -7.41 -10.12
C GLN A 247 5.94 -7.85 -8.69
N LEU A 248 6.85 -8.60 -8.08
CA LEU A 248 6.76 -8.99 -6.67
C LEU A 248 6.81 -7.76 -5.75
N GLY A 249 7.73 -6.83 -5.99
CA GLY A 249 7.82 -5.58 -5.24
C GLY A 249 6.55 -4.74 -5.30
N LEU A 250 5.95 -4.59 -6.48
CA LEU A 250 4.67 -3.89 -6.64
C LEU A 250 3.51 -4.62 -5.95
N ALA A 251 3.50 -5.95 -5.95
CA ALA A 251 2.50 -6.73 -5.22
C ALA A 251 2.64 -6.53 -3.70
N LEU A 252 3.87 -6.56 -3.18
CA LEU A 252 4.16 -6.29 -1.76
C LEU A 252 3.77 -4.86 -1.36
N LEU A 253 4.05 -3.87 -2.22
CA LEU A 253 3.68 -2.48 -1.96
C LEU A 253 2.16 -2.29 -1.89
N LEU A 254 1.42 -2.90 -2.82
CA LEU A 254 -0.04 -2.86 -2.80
C LEU A 254 -0.60 -3.55 -1.55
N ALA A 255 -0.06 -4.72 -1.19
CA ALA A 255 -0.45 -5.41 0.03
C ALA A 255 -0.17 -4.54 1.27
N LEU A 256 1.00 -3.92 1.36
CA LEU A 256 1.34 -3.03 2.47
C LEU A 256 0.40 -1.82 2.57
N LEU A 257 0.05 -1.21 1.43
CA LEU A 257 -0.89 -0.10 1.37
C LEU A 257 -2.27 -0.49 1.91
N VAL A 258 -2.78 -1.64 1.47
CA VAL A 258 -4.09 -2.15 1.92
C VAL A 258 -4.06 -2.54 3.40
N GLU A 259 -3.01 -3.21 3.87
CA GLU A 259 -2.90 -3.65 5.26
C GLU A 259 -2.69 -2.51 6.24
N ALA A 260 -1.78 -1.58 5.94
CA ALA A 260 -1.56 -0.41 6.79
C ALA A 260 -2.81 0.48 6.81
N GLY A 261 -3.45 0.66 5.65
CA GLY A 261 -4.66 1.44 5.52
C GLY A 261 -5.87 0.84 6.24
N SER A 262 -6.13 -0.46 6.08
CA SER A 262 -7.27 -1.14 6.72
C SER A 262 -7.05 -1.40 8.21
N GLY A 263 -5.82 -1.75 8.60
CA GLY A 263 -5.48 -2.06 9.98
C GLY A 263 -5.32 -0.82 10.87
N LEU A 264 -4.69 0.25 10.37
CA LEU A 264 -4.37 1.44 11.17
C LEU A 264 -5.12 2.70 10.76
N GLY A 265 -5.66 2.77 9.53
CA GLY A 265 -6.25 3.99 8.98
C GLY A 265 -7.31 4.60 9.87
N LEU A 266 -8.28 3.80 10.31
CA LEU A 266 -9.39 4.27 11.15
C LEU A 266 -8.89 4.84 12.50
N TYR A 267 -7.87 4.22 13.09
CA TYR A 267 -7.26 4.71 14.33
C TYR A 267 -6.50 6.03 14.12
N LEU A 268 -5.75 6.14 13.02
CA LEU A 268 -4.96 7.34 12.71
C LEU A 268 -5.86 8.54 12.39
N VAL A 269 -6.89 8.37 11.56
CA VAL A 269 -7.76 9.48 11.15
C VAL A 269 -8.64 10.00 12.28
N THR A 270 -8.95 9.17 13.28
CA THR A 270 -9.76 9.57 14.44
C THR A 270 -8.94 10.23 15.55
N THR A 271 -7.61 10.39 15.40
CA THR A 271 -6.74 11.00 16.42
C THR A 271 -7.22 12.39 16.89
N PRO A 272 -7.61 13.34 16.02
CA PRO A 272 -8.06 14.66 16.45
C PRO A 272 -9.29 14.62 17.37
N TRP A 273 -10.26 13.75 17.07
CA TRP A 273 -11.44 13.55 17.92
C TRP A 273 -11.12 12.88 19.26
N ARG A 274 -10.05 12.08 19.32
CA ARG A 274 -9.61 11.41 20.55
C ARG A 274 -8.86 12.36 21.48
N ASP A 275 -8.08 13.28 20.92
CA ASP A 275 -7.37 14.31 21.70
C ASP A 275 -8.35 15.32 22.30
N ALA A 276 -9.40 15.70 21.56
CA ALA A 276 -10.48 16.55 22.07
C ALA A 276 -11.30 15.90 23.22
N ALA A 277 -11.34 14.57 23.27
CA ALA A 277 -12.06 13.81 24.30
C ALA A 277 -11.28 13.61 25.61
N LEU A 278 -10.00 13.98 25.66
CA LEU A 278 -9.27 14.03 26.93
C LEU A 278 -9.85 15.20 27.74
N PRO A 279 -10.44 14.96 28.92
CA PRO A 279 -10.79 16.07 29.78
C PRO A 279 -9.51 16.86 30.02
N ALA A 280 -9.55 18.17 29.77
CA ALA A 280 -8.55 19.09 30.30
C ALA A 280 -8.24 18.65 31.74
N PRO A 281 -6.96 18.60 32.17
CA PRO A 281 -6.60 18.18 33.51
C PRO A 281 -7.60 18.83 34.44
N LYS A 282 -8.46 18.02 35.08
CA LYS A 282 -9.37 18.55 36.09
C LYS A 282 -8.41 19.12 37.12
N GLU A 283 -8.22 20.44 37.11
CA GLU A 283 -7.79 21.12 38.31
C GLU A 283 -8.70 20.55 39.39
N PRO A 284 -8.13 19.88 40.41
CA PRO A 284 -8.93 19.17 41.39
C PRO A 284 -9.93 20.17 41.92
N ALA A 285 -11.22 19.93 41.63
CA ALA A 285 -12.31 20.70 42.20
C ALA A 285 -12.16 20.54 43.71
N MET A 286 -11.57 21.55 44.35
CA MET A 286 -11.36 21.52 45.78
C MET A 286 -12.75 21.44 46.40
N PRO A 287 -13.03 20.45 47.26
CA PRO A 287 -14.24 20.49 48.08
C PRO A 287 -14.16 21.78 48.91
N SER A 288 -15.09 22.69 48.62
CA SER A 288 -15.16 24.07 49.12
C SER A 288 -15.31 24.20 50.65
N ASN A 289 -15.17 23.11 51.43
CA ASN A 289 -15.38 23.09 52.88
C ASN A 289 -14.37 22.23 53.66
N LEU A 290 -13.21 21.89 53.10
CA LEU A 290 -12.10 21.42 53.94
C LEU A 290 -11.25 22.63 54.38
N PRO A 291 -10.77 22.67 55.64
CA PRO A 291 -9.85 23.72 56.07
C PRO A 291 -8.66 23.72 55.12
N VAL A 292 -8.49 24.84 54.41
CA VAL A 292 -7.36 25.09 53.51
C VAL A 292 -6.09 24.98 54.35
N VAL A 293 -5.39 23.86 54.25
CA VAL A 293 -4.00 23.78 54.70
C VAL A 293 -3.20 24.53 53.64
N PRO A 294 -2.59 25.68 53.96
CA PRO A 294 -1.82 26.43 52.98
C PRO A 294 -0.68 25.55 52.49
N VAL A 295 -0.70 25.24 51.19
CA VAL A 295 0.44 24.60 50.51
C VAL A 295 1.58 25.61 50.59
N LYS A 296 2.54 25.37 51.49
CA LYS A 296 3.72 26.22 51.65
C LYS A 296 4.54 26.13 50.36
N ARG A 297 4.80 27.26 49.71
CA ARG A 297 5.74 27.33 48.58
C ARG A 297 7.12 26.87 49.06
N LEU A 298 7.87 26.17 48.21
CA LEU A 298 9.25 25.81 48.52
C LEU A 298 10.08 27.09 48.68
N GLY A 299 11.01 27.10 49.63
CA GLY A 299 11.92 28.22 49.81
C GLY A 299 13.00 28.21 48.72
N GLU A 300 12.92 29.13 47.77
CA GLU A 300 13.91 29.26 46.69
C GLU A 300 15.27 29.71 47.26
N VAL A 301 16.35 29.01 46.88
CA VAL A 301 17.69 29.16 47.48
C VAL A 301 18.36 30.45 47.01
N ASP A 302 18.13 30.86 45.77
CA ASP A 302 18.54 32.14 45.21
C ASP A 302 17.92 33.34 45.96
N ALA A 303 16.61 33.29 46.23
CA ALA A 303 15.91 34.31 47.01
C ALA A 303 16.45 34.39 48.44
N PHE A 304 16.77 33.24 49.06
CA PHE A 304 17.45 33.19 50.34
C PHE A 304 18.84 33.85 50.27
N MET A 305 19.65 33.50 49.26
CA MET A 305 21.00 34.06 49.10
C MET A 305 20.96 35.58 48.94
N LEU A 306 20.04 36.09 48.11
CA LEU A 306 19.83 37.53 47.93
C LEU A 306 19.35 38.23 49.21
N ALA A 307 18.49 37.57 49.99
CA ALA A 307 17.91 38.17 51.20
C ALA A 307 18.87 38.16 52.39
N ARG A 308 19.76 37.16 52.49
CA ARG A 308 20.49 36.88 53.73
C ARG A 308 22.01 36.87 53.60
N LEU A 309 22.57 36.85 52.39
CA LEU A 309 24.01 36.81 52.18
C LEU A 309 24.51 38.07 51.50
N HIS A 310 25.73 38.46 51.85
CA HIS A 310 26.47 39.50 51.16
C HIS A 310 27.95 39.13 51.04
N PRO A 311 28.66 39.67 50.03
CA PRO A 311 30.09 39.49 49.91
C PRO A 311 30.83 40.11 51.10
N ALA A 312 31.78 39.38 51.69
CA ALA A 312 32.61 39.86 52.79
C ALA A 312 34.01 39.24 52.69
N THR A 313 35.07 40.06 52.60
CA THR A 313 36.44 39.64 52.28
C THR A 313 37.04 38.59 53.21
N ASP A 314 36.60 38.51 54.47
CA ASP A 314 37.06 37.52 55.46
C ASP A 314 35.92 36.61 55.95
N GLY A 315 34.77 36.64 55.27
CA GLY A 315 33.59 35.86 55.63
C GLY A 315 33.74 34.39 55.27
N VAL A 316 33.50 33.50 56.23
CA VAL A 316 33.43 32.05 55.98
C VAL A 316 32.18 31.48 56.61
N LEU A 317 31.32 30.86 55.81
CA LEU A 317 30.10 30.19 56.27
C LEU A 317 30.18 28.68 56.00
N THR A 318 29.94 27.87 57.02
CA THR A 318 29.88 26.41 56.87
C THR A 318 28.50 25.94 56.42
N ALA A 319 28.43 24.74 55.83
CA ALA A 319 27.18 24.12 55.37
C ALA A 319 26.09 24.07 56.47
N PRO A 320 26.41 23.67 57.73
CA PRO A 320 25.43 23.73 58.81
C PRO A 320 24.93 25.15 59.12
N MET A 321 25.82 26.16 59.08
CA MET A 321 25.44 27.55 59.33
C MET A 321 24.48 28.08 58.26
N LEU A 322 24.80 27.86 56.99
CA LEU A 322 23.96 28.26 55.86
C LEU A 322 22.59 27.59 55.91
N TYR A 323 22.55 26.28 56.17
CA TYR A 323 21.29 25.55 56.23
C TYR A 323 20.43 25.98 57.41
N GLN A 324 21.02 26.23 58.59
CA GLN A 324 20.26 26.76 59.74
C GLN A 324 19.67 28.14 59.47
N ALA A 325 20.42 29.03 58.82
CA ALA A 325 19.90 30.33 58.40
C ALA A 325 18.78 30.21 57.35
N TYR A 326 18.92 29.29 56.40
CA TYR A 326 17.88 28.97 55.42
C TYR A 326 16.60 28.43 56.07
N LEU A 327 16.71 27.54 57.06
CA LEU A 327 15.57 27.07 57.86
C LEU A 327 14.90 28.20 58.65
N GLY A 328 15.69 29.15 59.17
CA GLY A 328 15.18 30.37 59.81
C GLY A 328 14.36 31.23 58.84
N TRP A 329 14.94 31.55 57.69
CA TRP A 329 14.29 32.33 56.64
C TRP A 329 13.03 31.67 56.08
N CYS A 330 13.04 30.34 55.87
CA CYS A 330 11.85 29.60 55.45
C CYS A 330 10.73 29.67 56.49
N ARG A 331 11.07 29.65 57.79
CA ARG A 331 10.06 29.80 58.86
C ARG A 331 9.42 31.19 58.86
N GLU A 332 10.21 32.24 58.67
CA GLU A 332 9.71 33.62 58.58
C GLU A 332 8.78 33.81 57.37
N GLY A 333 9.13 33.24 56.22
CA GLY A 333 8.35 33.35 54.98
C GLY A 333 7.18 32.37 54.86
N VAL A 334 6.93 31.50 55.87
CA VAL A 334 5.96 30.40 55.80
C VAL A 334 6.22 29.48 54.58
N LEU A 335 7.49 29.23 54.27
CA LEU A 335 7.97 28.42 53.16
C LEU A 335 8.30 26.98 53.63
N ALA A 336 8.27 26.03 52.69
CA ALA A 336 8.74 24.67 52.92
C ALA A 336 10.24 24.57 52.59
N PRO A 337 11.10 24.15 53.52
CA PRO A 337 12.54 24.06 53.26
C PRO A 337 12.90 22.82 52.45
N PHE A 338 13.95 22.91 51.63
CA PHE A 338 14.65 21.75 51.08
C PHE A 338 15.29 20.89 52.18
N THR A 339 15.57 19.62 51.88
CA THR A 339 16.45 18.79 52.71
C THR A 339 17.90 19.31 52.63
N LEU A 340 18.71 19.05 53.65
CA LEU A 340 20.11 19.51 53.69
C LEU A 340 20.90 19.14 52.40
N PRO A 341 20.86 17.89 51.88
CA PRO A 341 21.58 17.57 50.65
C PRO A 341 21.08 18.37 49.44
N ALA A 342 19.76 18.53 49.29
CA ALA A 342 19.17 19.29 48.19
C ALA A 342 19.49 20.79 48.26
N PHE A 343 19.46 21.35 49.47
CA PHE A 343 19.89 22.73 49.72
C PHE A 343 21.35 22.96 49.36
N ILE A 344 22.26 22.09 49.81
CA ILE A 344 23.70 22.24 49.52
C ILE A 344 24.00 22.10 48.03
N MET A 345 23.31 21.19 47.33
CA MET A 345 23.44 21.08 45.87
C MET A 345 22.98 22.36 45.16
N ALA A 346 21.80 22.88 45.51
CA ALA A 346 21.26 24.09 44.91
C ALA A 346 22.10 25.33 45.23
N PHE A 347 22.57 25.44 46.48
CA PHE A 347 23.46 26.50 46.92
C PHE A 347 24.79 26.47 46.18
N GLN A 348 25.40 25.28 46.02
CA GLN A 348 26.67 25.13 45.31
C GLN A 348 26.56 25.55 43.84
N ALA A 349 25.47 25.19 43.17
CA ALA A 349 25.26 25.57 41.77
C ALA A 349 25.27 27.09 41.58
N ILE A 350 24.59 27.82 42.47
CA ILE A 350 24.56 29.30 42.45
C ILE A 350 25.90 29.88 42.89
N ALA A 351 26.55 29.27 43.88
CA ALA A 351 27.88 29.69 44.35
C ALA A 351 28.94 29.60 43.24
N ASP A 352 28.90 28.54 42.42
CA ASP A 352 29.81 28.37 41.27
C ASP A 352 29.58 29.45 40.20
N GLU A 353 28.32 29.82 39.93
CA GLU A 353 27.98 30.91 39.01
C GLU A 353 28.46 32.29 39.51
N LEU A 354 28.43 32.50 40.83
CA LEU A 354 28.84 33.75 41.47
C LEU A 354 30.34 33.80 41.81
N GLY A 355 31.11 32.75 41.52
CA GLY A 355 32.54 32.66 41.84
C GLY A 355 32.83 32.60 43.35
N ILE A 356 31.90 32.10 44.16
CA ILE A 356 32.08 31.93 45.60
C ILE A 356 32.92 30.67 45.85
N GLU A 357 34.13 30.85 46.37
CA GLU A 357 35.06 29.74 46.59
C GLU A 357 34.57 28.76 47.66
N ARG A 358 34.49 27.49 47.27
CA ARG A 358 34.23 26.37 48.19
C ARG A 358 35.54 25.86 48.80
N GLY A 359 35.55 25.70 50.11
CA GLY A 359 36.60 25.04 50.87
C GLY A 359 36.02 24.12 51.94
N SER A 360 36.82 23.84 52.95
CA SER A 360 36.40 23.09 54.14
C SER A 360 36.87 23.77 55.42
N VAL A 361 36.07 23.64 56.47
CA VAL A 361 36.45 23.99 57.84
C VAL A 361 36.19 22.75 58.69
N GLY A 362 37.26 22.07 59.10
CA GLY A 362 37.16 20.75 59.70
C GLY A 362 36.60 19.71 58.71
N THR A 363 35.53 19.03 59.09
CA THR A 363 34.82 18.04 58.25
C THR A 363 33.70 18.66 57.40
N ASP A 364 33.34 19.92 57.63
CA ASP A 364 32.23 20.57 56.96
C ASP A 364 32.68 21.31 55.69
N ALA A 365 31.84 21.26 54.66
CA ALA A 365 31.97 22.15 53.51
C ALA A 365 31.77 23.61 53.96
N ALA A 366 32.57 24.53 53.44
CA ALA A 366 32.51 25.94 53.76
C ALA A 366 32.65 26.80 52.51
N TRP A 367 32.07 27.98 52.53
CA TRP A 367 32.17 28.97 51.45
C TRP A 367 32.85 30.22 51.96
N ARG A 368 33.85 30.70 51.22
CA ARG A 368 34.64 31.88 51.56
C ARG A 368 34.07 33.12 50.89
N ASN A 369 34.51 34.27 51.35
CA ASN A 369 34.14 35.58 50.84
C ASN A 369 32.65 35.92 50.97
N VAL A 370 31.93 35.24 51.88
CA VAL A 370 30.49 35.41 52.10
C VAL A 370 30.18 35.47 53.59
N SER A 371 29.27 36.37 53.99
CA SER A 371 28.76 36.43 55.36
C SER A 371 27.28 36.81 55.42
N PHE A 372 26.65 36.62 56.57
CA PHE A 372 25.23 36.98 56.75
C PHE A 372 25.06 38.50 56.82
N THR A 373 24.04 39.03 56.13
CA THR A 373 23.70 40.45 56.18
C THR A 373 23.52 40.91 57.62
N PRO A 374 24.28 41.91 58.11
CA PRO A 374 24.15 42.39 59.48
C PRO A 374 22.75 42.95 59.71
N VAL A 375 22.08 42.46 60.75
CA VAL A 375 20.80 43.03 61.20
C VAL A 375 21.11 44.40 61.80
N PRO A 376 20.48 45.51 61.34
CA PRO A 376 20.70 46.82 61.96
C PRO A 376 20.34 46.73 63.45
N ALA A 377 21.29 47.11 64.32
CA ALA A 377 21.07 47.15 65.76
C ALA A 377 19.85 48.05 66.04
N LEU A 378 18.85 47.49 66.73
CA LEU A 378 17.74 48.29 67.27
C LEU A 378 18.34 49.37 68.18
N PRO A 379 17.93 50.64 68.07
CA PRO A 379 18.39 51.68 68.98
C PRO A 379 18.00 51.28 70.41
N GLU A 380 18.99 51.24 71.31
CA GLU A 380 18.80 51.15 72.76
C GLU A 380 17.78 52.23 73.17
N ARG A 381 16.56 51.80 73.47
CA ARG A 381 15.62 52.68 74.16
C ARG A 381 16.07 52.81 75.61
N ALA A 382 16.37 54.04 75.96
CA ALA A 382 16.69 54.54 77.28
C ALA A 382 15.73 54.03 78.37
N LEU A 383 16.30 53.89 79.57
CA LEU A 383 15.65 53.79 80.88
C LEU A 383 14.48 54.75 81.05
#